data_AF-I3ZZ21-F1
#
_entry.id   AF-I3ZZ21-F1
#
_cell.length_a   1.000
_cell.length_b   1.000
_cell.length_c   1.000
_cell.angle_alpha   90.00
_cell.angle_beta   90.00
_cell.angle_gamma   90.00
#
_symmetry.space_group_name_H-M   'P 1'
#
loop_
_entity.id
_entity.type
_entity.pdbx_description
1 polymer ?
#
loop_
_entity_poly.entity_id
_entity_poly.type
_entity_poly.pdbx_seq_one_letter_code
_entity_poly.pdbx_strand_id
1 'polypeptide(L)' 'MQDNKRIAAGLLGIFFGSLGIHKFYLGYEREGIIQILITIFTCGFGGTLGLIEGIIYLTKSDEEFYQIYQVNKRPWL' A
#
# COMPACT_ATOMS: atom_id res chain seq x y z
N MET A 1 -15.42 -15.89 -0.90
CA MET A 1 -15.09 -14.99 -2.02
C MET A 1 -13.97 -14.10 -1.52
N GLN A 2 -12.74 -14.33 -1.99
CA GLN A 2 -11.57 -13.55 -1.60
C GLN A 2 -11.85 -12.10 -1.97
N ASP A 3 -12.08 -11.24 -0.98
CA ASP A 3 -12.36 -9.83 -1.21
C ASP A 3 -11.20 -9.24 -2.01
N ASN A 4 -11.50 -8.88 -3.27
CA ASN A 4 -10.57 -8.43 -4.31
C ASN A 4 -10.00 -7.02 -4.02
N LYS A 5 -9.56 -6.81 -2.78
CA LYS A 5 -8.90 -5.58 -2.34
C LYS A 5 -7.47 -5.51 -2.84
N ARG A 6 -6.85 -6.65 -3.19
CA ARG A 6 -5.48 -6.74 -3.71
C ARG A 6 -5.30 -5.89 -4.97
N ILE A 7 -6.16 -6.10 -5.98
CA ILE A 7 -6.05 -5.37 -7.25
C ILE A 7 -6.26 -3.87 -7.04
N ALA A 8 -7.28 -3.49 -6.26
CA ALA A 8 -7.54 -2.10 -5.93
C ALA A 8 -6.37 -1.47 -5.16
N ALA A 9 -5.84 -2.13 -4.13
CA ALA A 9 -4.69 -1.66 -3.36
C ALA A 9 -3.42 -1.53 -4.22
N GLY A 10 -3.19 -2.47 -5.13
CA GLY A 10 -2.07 -2.43 -6.06
C GLY A 10 -2.15 -1.27 -7.05
N LEU A 11 -3.32 -1.06 -7.67
CA LEU A 11 -3.57 0.08 -8.56
C LEU A 11 -3.46 1.41 -7.82
N LEU A 12 -4.03 1.51 -6.61
CA LEU A 12 -3.91 2.70 -5.77
C LEU A 12 -2.45 2.96 -5.38
N GLY A 13 -1.64 1.92 -5.15
CA GLY A 13 -0.21 2.06 -4.89
C GLY A 13 0.57 2.55 -6.11
N ILE A 14 0.22 2.12 -7.32
CA ILE A 14 0.90 2.56 -8.55
C ILE A 14 0.54 4.02 -8.89
N PHE A 15 -0.74 4.37 -8.90
CA PHE A 15 -1.19 5.70 -9.32
C PHE A 15 -1.09 6.75 -8.20
N PHE A 16 -1.29 6.34 -6.95
CA PHE A 16 -1.39 7.24 -5.80
C PHE A 16 -0.47 6.81 -4.63
N GLY A 17 0.58 6.02 -4.91
CA GLY A 17 1.51 5.53 -3.89
C GLY A 17 2.27 6.65 -3.16
N SER A 18 2.53 7.77 -3.83
CA SER A 18 3.12 8.97 -3.19
C SER A 18 2.25 9.57 -2.09
N LEU A 19 0.93 9.40 -2.21
CA LEU A 19 -0.05 9.88 -1.23
C LEU A 19 -0.40 8.82 -0.18
N GLY A 20 0.10 7.59 -0.30
CA GLY A 20 -0.18 6.50 0.64
C GLY A 20 -1.63 6.00 0.65
N ILE A 21 -2.42 6.29 -0.39
CA ILE A 21 -3.86 5.97 -0.46
C ILE A 21 -4.12 4.46 -0.34
N HIS A 22 -3.23 3.63 -0.89
CA HIS A 22 -3.30 2.18 -0.77
C HIS A 22 -3.25 1.70 0.69
N LYS A 23 -2.52 2.39 1.57
CA LYS A 23 -2.46 2.06 3.00
C LYS A 23 -3.76 2.42 3.72
N PHE A 24 -4.36 3.57 3.41
CA PHE A 24 -5.68 3.94 3.94
C PHE A 24 -6.76 2.95 3.50
N TYR A 25 -6.72 2.49 2.25
CA TYR A 25 -7.66 1.50 1.72
C TYR A 25 -7.58 0.15 2.47
N LEU A 26 -6.41 -0.21 2.97
CA LEU A 26 -6.19 -1.41 3.77
C LEU A 26 -6.43 -1.20 5.28
N GLY A 27 -6.81 0.02 5.71
CA GLY A 27 -7.08 0.35 7.10
C GLY A 27 -5.84 0.76 7.92
N TYR A 28 -4.71 1.04 7.26
CA TYR A 28 -3.47 1.51 7.88
C TYR A 28 -3.39 3.04 7.90
N GLU A 29 -4.35 3.71 8.54
CA GLU A 29 -4.46 5.18 8.52
C GLU A 29 -3.21 5.88 9.06
N ARG A 30 -2.64 5.37 10.17
CA ARG A 30 -1.40 5.92 10.75
C ARG A 30 -0.23 5.85 9.78
N GLU A 31 -0.11 4.75 9.06
CA GLU A 31 1.02 4.48 8.17
C GLU A 31 0.87 5.23 6.85
N GLY A 32 -0.37 5.41 6.39
CA GLY A 32 -0.68 6.33 5.30
C GLY A 32 -0.28 7.77 5.63
N ILE A 33 -0.55 8.25 6.85
CA ILE A 33 -0.11 9.58 7.30
C ILE A 33 1.42 9.66 7.36
N ILE A 34 2.09 8.64 7.90
CA ILE A 34 3.56 8.58 7.93
C ILE A 34 4.13 8.61 6.51
N GLN A 35 3.53 7.89 5.56
CA GLN A 35 3.97 7.89 4.17
C GLN A 35 3.84 9.28 3.52
N ILE A 36 2.73 9.99 3.76
CA ILE A 36 2.55 11.37 3.30
C ILE A 36 3.64 12.27 3.88
N LEU A 37 3.93 12.15 5.18
CA LEU A 37 5.01 12.92 5.82
C LEU A 37 6.36 12.59 5.18
N ILE A 38 6.69 11.32 4.99
CA ILE A 38 7.93 10.90 4.30
C ILE A 38 7.98 11.51 2.90
N THR A 39 6.92 11.40 2.10
CA THR A 39 6.85 11.98 0.75
C THR A 39 7.08 13.49 0.79
N ILE A 40 6.49 14.22 1.75
CA ILE A 40 6.68 15.67 1.88
C ILE A 40 8.12 16.02 2.28
N PHE A 41 8.66 15.36 3.30
CA PHE A 41 10.03 15.61 3.80
C PHE A 41 11.11 15.20 2.79
N THR A 42 10.81 14.25 1.91
CA THR A 42 11.74 13.79 0.85
C THR A 42 11.49 14.46 -0.51
N CYS A 43 10.72 15.55 -0.56
CA CYS A 43 10.38 16.28 -1.79
C CYS A 43 9.79 15.38 -2.89
N GLY A 44 8.94 14.42 -2.52
CA GLY A 44 8.27 13.50 -3.44
C GLY A 44 8.97 12.16 -3.64
N PHE A 45 10.21 12.00 -3.16
CA PHE A 45 10.98 10.77 -3.38
C PHE A 45 10.38 9.55 -2.65
N GLY A 46 9.72 9.78 -1.51
CA GLY A 46 8.95 8.77 -0.76
C GLY A 46 7.84 8.09 -1.56
N GLY A 47 7.41 8.66 -2.69
CA GLY A 47 6.45 8.02 -3.58
C GLY A 47 6.96 6.78 -4.30
N THR A 48 8.28 6.63 -4.44
CA THR A 48 8.90 5.41 -4.99
C THR A 48 8.57 4.18 -4.14
N LEU A 49 8.49 4.33 -2.81
CA LEU A 49 8.11 3.25 -1.91
C LEU A 49 6.67 2.80 -2.14
N GLY A 50 5.74 3.73 -2.35
CA GLY A 50 4.35 3.41 -2.65
C GLY A 50 4.18 2.70 -3.98
N LEU A 51 4.97 3.07 -4.99
CA LEU A 51 4.98 2.40 -6.29
C LEU A 51 5.51 0.96 -6.17
N ILE A 52 6.59 0.74 -5.41
CA ILE A 52 7.13 -0.60 -5.13
C ILE A 52 6.09 -1.45 -4.40
N GLU A 53 5.44 -0.92 -3.37
CA GLU A 53 4.36 -1.61 -2.64
C GLU A 53 3.19 -1.95 -3.57
N GLY A 54 2.78 -1.03 -4.44
CA GLY A 54 1.72 -1.28 -5.43
C GLY A 54 2.04 -2.47 -6.34
N ILE A 55 3.29 -2.60 -6.80
CA ILE A 55 3.75 -3.75 -7.60
C ILE A 55 3.78 -5.03 -6.75
N ILE A 56 4.24 -4.96 -5.50
CA ILE A 56 4.26 -6.12 -4.59
C ILE A 56 2.85 -6.65 -4.37
N TYR A 57 1.87 -5.77 -4.18
CA TYR A 57 0.48 -6.18 -3.99
C TYR A 57 -0.05 -6.91 -5.21
N LEU A 58 0.27 -6.46 -6.43
CA LEU A 58 -0.15 -7.11 -7.66
C LEU A 58 0.59 -8.42 -7.96
N THR A 59 1.80 -8.59 -7.46
CA THR A 59 2.61 -9.80 -7.71
C THR A 59 2.37 -10.91 -6.70
N LYS A 60 1.75 -10.63 -5.54
CA LYS A 60 1.37 -11.64 -4.55
C LYS A 60 0.08 -12.37 -4.91
N SER A 61 -0.08 -13.63 -4.45
CA SER A 61 -1.36 -14.33 -4.57
C SER A 61 -2.43 -13.71 -3.64
N ASP A 62 -3.71 -13.94 -3.93
CA ASP A 62 -4.81 -13.38 -3.12
C ASP A 62 -4.79 -13.92 -1.69
N GLU A 63 -4.49 -15.22 -1.51
CA GLU A 63 -4.28 -15.81 -0.18
C GLU A 63 -3.13 -15.14 0.57
N GLU A 64 -1.97 -15.00 -0.07
CA GLU A 64 -0.79 -14.40 0.56
C GLU A 64 -1.04 -12.95 0.94
N PHE A 65 -1.69 -12.19 0.05
CA PHE A 65 -2.06 -10.81 0.31
C PHE A 65 -2.99 -10.71 1.52
N TYR A 66 -4.03 -11.54 1.56
CA TYR A 66 -4.97 -11.58 2.67
C TYR A 66 -4.27 -11.91 3.99
N GLN A 67 -3.42 -12.94 4.00
CA GLN A 67 -2.68 -13.33 5.20
C GLN A 67 -1.74 -12.23 5.67
N ILE A 68 -0.99 -11.60 4.77
CA ILE A 68 0.03 -10.61 5.15
C ILE A 68 -0.60 -9.27 5.54
N TYR A 69 -1.50 -8.74 4.71
CA TYR A 69 -2.00 -7.36 4.82
C TYR A 69 -3.40 -7.25 5.42
N GLN A 70 -4.16 -8.33 5.61
CA GLN A 70 -5.45 -8.27 6.30
C GLN A 70 -5.41 -8.98 7.65
N VAL A 71 -4.78 -10.16 7.72
CA VAL A 71 -4.67 -10.93 8.97
C VAL A 71 -3.50 -10.45 9.83
N ASN A 72 -2.27 -10.49 9.29
CA ASN A 72 -1.05 -10.12 10.02
C ASN A 72 -0.83 -8.60 10.13
N LYS A 73 -1.67 -7.81 9.46
CA LYS A 73 -1.65 -6.35 9.47
C LYS A 73 -0.26 -5.75 9.21
N ARG A 74 0.51 -6.30 8.26
CA ARG A 74 1.84 -5.79 7.92
C ARG A 74 1.72 -4.51 7.09
N PRO A 75 2.07 -3.33 7.61
CA PRO A 75 1.75 -2.09 6.92
C PRO A 75 2.73 -1.71 5.81
N TRP A 76 4.00 -2.10 5.90
CA TRP A 76 5.06 -1.72 4.96
C TRP A 76 5.67 -2.92 4.25
N LEU A 77 5.95 -2.73 2.94
CA LEU A 77 6.51 -3.70 1.99
C LEU A 77 5.93 -5.09 2.17
#